data_AF-A0A2M8NFK4-F1
#
_entry.id   AF-A0A2M8NFK4-F1
#
_cell.length_a   1.000
_cell.length_b   1.000
_cell.length_c   1.000
_cell.angle_alpha   90.00
_cell.angle_beta   90.00
_cell.angle_gamma   90.00
#
_symmetry.space_group_name_H-M   'P 1'
#
loop_
_entity.id
_entity.type
_entity.pdbx_description
1 polymer ?
#
loop_
_entity_poly.entity_id
_entity_poly.type
_entity_poly.pdbx_seq_one_letter_code
_entity_poly.pdbx_strand_id
1 'polypeptide(L)'
;LDPSGVTRVTGRIQGVFPRQKWQFEAAEGQALTITMLAASGTLDTLLDLTSPSGRRTAYNDDASDPALGVNAQIVRVQLPRDGIYTLDATRYEGTGSYELIIASL
;
A
#
# COMPACT_ATOMS: atom_id res chain seq x y z
N LEU A 1 -10.14 -6.62 7.55
CA LEU A 1 -8.95 -7.25 8.15
C LEU A 1 -9.32 -8.66 8.57
N ASP A 2 -8.39 -9.60 8.52
CA ASP A 2 -8.60 -10.91 9.13
C ASP A 2 -8.65 -10.80 10.67
N PRO A 3 -8.97 -11.88 11.41
CA PRO A 3 -9.03 -11.83 12.87
C PRO A 3 -7.73 -11.43 13.57
N SER A 4 -6.59 -11.42 12.87
CA SER A 4 -5.29 -10.96 13.38
C SER A 4 -5.02 -9.48 13.14
N GLY A 5 -5.98 -8.74 12.52
CA GLY A 5 -5.79 -7.35 12.16
C GLY A 5 -4.93 -7.15 10.91
N VAL A 6 -4.68 -8.23 10.15
CA VAL A 6 -3.83 -8.20 8.95
C VAL A 6 -4.66 -8.53 7.71
N THR A 7 -4.27 -8.04 6.55
CA THR A 7 -4.82 -8.46 5.26
C THR A 7 -3.68 -8.58 4.28
N ARG A 8 -3.68 -9.68 3.53
CA ARG A 8 -2.69 -10.00 2.51
C ARG A 8 -3.39 -10.15 1.17
N VAL A 9 -2.87 -9.49 0.16
CA VAL A 9 -3.38 -9.53 -1.20
C VAL A 9 -2.22 -9.70 -2.14
N THR A 10 -2.33 -10.63 -3.09
CA THR A 10 -1.33 -10.75 -4.15
C THR A 10 -1.84 -10.11 -5.43
N GLY A 11 -0.92 -9.56 -6.21
CA GLY A 11 -1.25 -8.91 -7.47
C GLY A 11 -0.10 -8.91 -8.44
N ARG A 12 -0.30 -8.27 -9.59
CA ARG A 12 0.72 -8.11 -10.62
C ARG A 12 0.63 -6.75 -11.29
N ILE A 13 1.76 -6.07 -11.34
CA ILE A 13 1.95 -4.82 -12.09
C ILE A 13 2.52 -5.17 -13.47
N GLN A 14 1.86 -4.68 -14.52
CA GLN A 14 2.23 -4.90 -15.91
C GLN A 14 2.48 -3.57 -16.62
N GLY A 15 3.18 -3.60 -17.76
CA GLY A 15 3.46 -2.40 -18.55
C GLY A 15 2.20 -1.60 -18.91
N VAL A 16 1.17 -2.30 -19.38
CA VAL A 16 -0.12 -1.70 -19.80
C VAL A 16 -1.11 -1.51 -18.65
N PHE A 17 -0.91 -2.20 -17.52
CA PHE A 17 -1.71 -2.06 -16.29
C PHE A 17 -0.78 -1.76 -15.11
N PRO A 18 -0.25 -0.53 -15.03
CA PRO A 18 0.82 -0.20 -14.08
C PRO A 18 0.31 -0.01 -12.65
N ARG A 19 -1.01 -0.13 -12.41
CA ARG A 19 -1.66 0.25 -11.15
C ARG A 19 -2.84 -0.66 -10.85
N GLN A 20 -2.98 -1.03 -9.59
CA GLN A 20 -4.15 -1.69 -9.03
C GLN A 20 -4.70 -0.85 -7.87
N LYS A 21 -6.03 -0.73 -7.79
CA LYS A 21 -6.72 0.08 -6.78
C LYS A 21 -7.43 -0.81 -5.78
N TRP A 22 -7.17 -0.55 -4.51
CA TRP A 22 -7.84 -1.20 -3.38
C TRP A 22 -8.63 -0.15 -2.61
N GLN A 23 -9.85 -0.49 -2.22
CA GLN A 23 -10.69 0.38 -1.40
C GLN A 23 -11.03 -0.31 -0.10
N PHE A 24 -11.00 0.44 0.99
CA PHE A 24 -11.36 -0.06 2.30
C PHE A 24 -11.98 1.05 3.15
N GLU A 25 -12.90 0.67 4.02
CA GLU A 25 -13.45 1.56 5.04
C GLU A 25 -12.51 1.61 6.25
N ALA A 26 -12.37 2.79 6.83
CA ALA A 26 -11.56 2.98 8.02
C ALA A 26 -12.08 4.15 8.86
N ALA A 27 -11.71 4.14 10.15
CA ALA A 27 -12.15 5.12 11.13
C ALA A 27 -11.07 6.19 11.40
N GLU A 28 -11.50 7.37 11.85
CA GLU A 28 -10.64 8.41 12.37
C GLU A 28 -9.78 7.88 13.52
N GLY A 29 -8.49 8.23 13.50
CA GLY A 29 -7.52 7.81 14.51
C GLY A 29 -7.01 6.38 14.35
N GLN A 30 -7.61 5.57 13.45
CA GLN A 30 -7.07 4.25 13.13
C GLN A 30 -5.64 4.39 12.57
N ALA A 31 -4.73 3.55 13.04
CA ALA A 31 -3.35 3.52 12.59
C ALA A 31 -3.07 2.25 11.78
N LEU A 32 -2.52 2.43 10.57
CA LEU A 32 -2.18 1.32 9.67
C LEU A 32 -0.70 1.31 9.34
N THR A 33 -0.14 0.11 9.17
CA THR A 33 1.10 -0.10 8.42
C THR A 33 0.77 -0.84 7.14
N ILE A 34 1.23 -0.32 6.01
CA ILE A 34 0.97 -0.86 4.67
C ILE A 34 2.32 -1.13 4.00
N THR A 35 2.57 -2.36 3.60
CA THR A 35 3.81 -2.78 2.93
C THR A 35 3.46 -3.44 1.61
N MET A 36 4.16 -3.09 0.54
CA MET A 36 4.07 -3.77 -0.76
C MET A 36 5.42 -4.40 -1.07
N LEU A 37 5.47 -5.72 -1.16
CA LEU A 37 6.66 -6.50 -1.43
C LEU A 37 6.65 -6.98 -2.89
N ALA A 38 7.66 -6.62 -3.67
CA ALA A 38 7.91 -7.24 -4.96
C ALA A 38 8.20 -8.74 -4.76
N ALA A 39 7.45 -9.57 -5.48
CA ALA A 39 7.56 -11.03 -5.40
C ALA A 39 8.14 -11.66 -6.68
N SER A 40 8.25 -10.89 -7.77
CA SER A 40 8.95 -11.31 -9.00
C SER A 40 9.30 -10.11 -9.89
N GLY A 41 10.14 -10.37 -10.90
CA GLY A 41 10.45 -9.39 -11.93
C GLY A 41 11.40 -8.30 -11.44
N THR A 42 11.25 -7.10 -12.00
CA THR A 42 12.07 -5.92 -11.67
C THR A 42 11.24 -4.85 -10.97
N LEU A 43 10.13 -5.25 -10.35
CA LEU A 43 9.18 -4.32 -9.76
C LEU A 43 9.84 -3.55 -8.62
N ASP A 44 9.88 -2.23 -8.80
CA ASP A 44 10.12 -1.24 -7.77
C ASP A 44 8.74 -0.68 -7.38
N THR A 45 8.31 -0.99 -6.17
CA THR A 45 6.91 -0.82 -5.75
C THR A 45 6.63 0.60 -5.30
N LEU A 46 5.38 1.03 -5.41
CA LEU A 46 4.95 2.34 -4.92
C LEU A 46 3.54 2.24 -4.36
N LEU A 47 3.34 2.87 -3.20
CA LEU A 47 2.06 3.00 -2.53
C LEU A 47 1.62 4.46 -2.44
N ASP A 48 0.37 4.73 -2.78
CA ASP A 48 -0.28 6.04 -2.62
C ASP A 48 -1.65 5.86 -1.97
N LEU A 49 -1.79 6.37 -0.74
CA LEU A 49 -3.02 6.30 0.03
C LEU A 49 -3.76 7.63 -0.07
N THR A 50 -4.99 7.58 -0.58
CA THR A 50 -5.88 8.74 -0.74
C THR A 50 -7.07 8.63 0.22
N SER A 51 -7.36 9.73 0.91
CA SER A 51 -8.47 9.87 1.85
C SER A 51 -9.84 9.95 1.15
N PRO A 52 -10.95 9.83 1.90
CA PRO A 52 -12.29 9.93 1.32
C PRO A 52 -12.60 11.31 0.70
N SER A 53 -11.83 12.37 1.04
CA SER A 53 -11.96 13.68 0.40
C SER A 53 -11.15 13.82 -0.88
N GLY A 54 -10.47 12.76 -1.33
CA GLY A 54 -9.61 12.77 -2.51
C GLY A 54 -8.23 13.36 -2.28
N ARG A 55 -7.83 13.62 -1.02
CA ARG A 55 -6.49 14.12 -0.68
C ARG A 55 -5.55 12.96 -0.35
N ARG A 56 -4.32 13.00 -0.87
CA ARG A 56 -3.26 12.06 -0.48
C ARG A 56 -2.99 12.17 1.03
N THR A 57 -3.09 11.05 1.73
CA THR A 57 -2.81 10.87 3.16
C THR A 57 -1.35 10.47 3.36
N ALA A 58 -0.84 9.54 2.55
CA ALA A 58 0.52 9.02 2.65
C ALA A 58 0.98 8.45 1.31
N TYR A 59 2.29 8.44 1.10
CA TYR A 59 2.95 7.92 -0.09
C TYR A 59 4.33 7.39 0.29
N ASN A 60 4.75 6.30 -0.33
CA ASN A 60 6.12 5.80 -0.24
C ASN A 60 6.41 4.86 -1.43
N ASP A 61 7.61 4.97 -2.00
CA ASP A 61 8.20 4.07 -2.99
C ASP A 61 9.40 3.30 -2.40
N ASP A 62 10.23 3.95 -1.61
CA ASP A 62 11.33 3.30 -0.87
C ASP A 62 11.10 3.33 0.64
N ALA A 63 10.98 2.15 1.26
CA ALA A 63 10.90 2.05 2.70
C ALA A 63 12.19 2.53 3.38
N SER A 64 12.05 3.17 4.54
CA SER A 64 13.20 3.53 5.38
C SER A 64 13.90 2.33 6.02
N ASP A 65 13.24 1.16 6.06
CA ASP A 65 13.83 -0.07 6.56
C ASP A 65 14.78 -0.67 5.51
N PRO A 66 16.11 -0.72 5.76
CA PRO A 66 17.05 -1.26 4.80
C PRO A 66 16.82 -2.74 4.47
N ALA A 67 16.12 -3.49 5.32
CA ALA A 67 15.75 -4.88 5.03
C ALA A 67 14.69 -5.00 3.93
N LEU A 68 13.95 -3.93 3.64
CA LEU A 68 12.95 -3.88 2.59
C LEU A 68 13.52 -3.41 1.25
N GLY A 69 14.67 -2.75 1.21
CA GLY A 69 15.24 -2.23 -0.05
C GLY A 69 14.27 -1.27 -0.75
N VAL A 70 14.06 -1.45 -2.05
CA VAL A 70 13.14 -0.63 -2.89
C VAL A 70 11.67 -1.01 -2.76
N ASN A 71 11.30 -1.72 -1.68
CA ASN A 71 9.92 -2.04 -1.42
C ASN A 71 9.26 -0.89 -0.65
N ALA A 72 8.03 -0.55 -1.02
CA ALA A 72 7.29 0.55 -0.47
C ALA A 72 6.70 0.18 0.90
N GLN A 73 6.83 1.09 1.86
CA GLN A 73 6.18 0.97 3.16
C GLN A 73 5.65 2.31 3.68
N ILE A 74 4.37 2.32 4.03
CA ILE A 74 3.74 3.40 4.80
C ILE A 74 3.60 2.92 6.24
N VAL A 75 4.32 3.57 7.16
CA VAL A 75 4.45 3.12 8.55
C VAL A 75 3.54 3.93 9.48
N ARG A 76 2.68 3.25 10.24
CA ARG A 76 1.80 3.83 11.28
C ARG A 76 1.03 5.08 10.82
N VAL A 77 0.51 5.09 9.60
CA VAL A 77 -0.30 6.20 9.10
C VAL A 77 -1.59 6.29 9.91
N GLN A 78 -1.79 7.44 10.56
CA GLN A 78 -3.04 7.75 11.26
C GLN A 78 -4.04 8.32 10.27
N LEU A 79 -5.23 7.73 10.26
CA LEU A 79 -6.29 8.11 9.33
C LEU A 79 -7.05 9.32 9.88
N PRO A 80 -7.11 10.45 9.14
CA PRO A 80 -7.59 11.71 9.70
C PRO A 80 -9.11 11.84 9.79
N ARG A 81 -9.86 10.86 9.26
CA ARG A 81 -11.32 10.87 9.24
C ARG A 81 -11.90 9.50 8.89
N ASP A 82 -13.16 9.30 9.25
CA ASP A 82 -13.96 8.16 8.79
C ASP A 82 -14.18 8.18 7.28
N GLY A 83 -14.27 6.99 6.69
CA GLY A 83 -14.80 6.77 5.35
C GLY A 83 -13.98 5.80 4.50
N ILE A 84 -14.25 5.82 3.19
CA ILE A 84 -13.59 4.94 2.21
C ILE A 84 -12.26 5.56 1.76
N TYR A 85 -11.17 4.87 2.04
CA TYR A 85 -9.84 5.18 1.54
C TYR A 85 -9.57 4.41 0.26
N THR A 86 -8.77 5.00 -0.63
CA THR A 86 -8.25 4.33 -1.82
C THR A 86 -6.75 4.17 -1.69
N LEU A 87 -6.26 2.94 -1.81
CA LEU A 87 -4.85 2.62 -1.88
C LEU A 87 -4.49 2.20 -3.31
N ASP A 88 -3.65 2.99 -3.94
CA ASP A 88 -3.04 2.65 -5.20
C ASP A 88 -1.77 1.82 -4.94
N ALA A 89 -1.79 0.55 -5.37
CA ALA A 89 -0.61 -0.29 -5.50
C ALA A 89 -0.09 -0.18 -6.93
N THR A 90 1.08 0.42 -7.11
CA THR A 90 1.66 0.75 -8.41
C THR A 90 3.16 0.53 -8.36
N ARG A 91 3.88 1.09 -9.34
CA ARG A 91 5.33 1.04 -9.44
C ARG A 91 5.93 2.43 -9.48
N TYR A 92 7.15 2.56 -8.94
CA TYR A 92 8.09 3.60 -9.36
C TYR A 92 8.66 3.20 -10.74
N GLU A 93 9.15 1.96 -10.85
CA GLU A 93 9.60 1.37 -12.11
C GLU A 93 9.39 -0.15 -12.22
N GLY A 94 9.74 -0.70 -13.39
CA GLY A 94 9.73 -2.16 -13.61
C GLY A 94 8.34 -2.81 -13.66
N THR A 95 8.30 -4.14 -13.61
CA THR A 95 7.05 -4.94 -13.59
C THR A 95 7.26 -6.21 -12.82
N GLY A 96 6.19 -6.78 -12.28
CA GLY A 96 6.31 -7.95 -11.42
C GLY A 96 5.04 -8.29 -10.67
N SER A 97 5.04 -9.45 -10.02
CA SER A 97 4.04 -9.76 -8.99
C SER A 97 4.41 -9.10 -7.67
N TYR A 98 3.42 -8.89 -6.81
CA TYR A 98 3.63 -8.35 -5.48
C TYR A 98 2.75 -9.05 -4.43
N GLU A 99 3.12 -8.92 -3.17
CA GLU A 99 2.28 -9.12 -1.99
C GLU A 99 2.05 -7.78 -1.29
N LEU A 100 0.80 -7.41 -1.07
CA LEU A 100 0.37 -6.24 -0.33
C LEU A 100 -0.11 -6.68 1.05
N ILE A 101 0.47 -6.10 2.09
CA ILE A 101 0.20 -6.40 3.48
C ILE A 101 -0.33 -5.12 4.14
N ILE A 102 -1.54 -5.18 4.69
CA ILE A 102 -2.16 -4.11 5.47
C ILE A 102 -2.33 -4.62 6.89
N ALA A 103 -1.69 -3.98 7.85
CA ALA A 103 -1.83 -4.31 9.28
C ALA A 103 -2.43 -3.12 10.03
N SER A 104 -3.51 -3.36 10.77
CA SER A 104 -3.97 -2.41 11.79
C SER A 104 -3.19 -2.62 13.08
N LEU A 105 -2.88 -1.50 13.73
CA LEU A 105 -2.16 -1.45 14.99
C LEU A 105 -3.11 -1.31 16.17
#